data_AF-A0A3D4QBR4-F1
#
_entry.id   AF-A0A3D4QBR4-F1
#
_cell.length_a   1.000
_cell.length_b   1.000
_cell.length_c   1.000
_cell.angle_alpha   90.00
_cell.angle_beta   90.00
_cell.angle_gamma   90.00
#
_symmetry.space_group_name_H-M   'P 1'
#
loop_
_entity.id
_entity.type
_entity.pdbx_description
1 polymer ?
#
loop_
_entity_poly.entity_id
_entity_poly.type
_entity_poly.pdbx_seq_one_letter_code
_entity_poly.pdbx_strand_id
1 'polypeptide(L)' 'MKKAGILMPVFSLPGKYGIGTLGKEAYRFVDLLCETGQKIWQIL' A
#
# COMPACT_ATOMS: atom_id res chain seq x y z
N MET A 1 18.81 -0.88 -12.70
CA MET A 1 18.16 0.17 -11.87
C MET A 1 17.90 -0.38 -10.48
N LYS A 2 18.16 0.39 -9.42
CA LYS A 2 17.83 -0.02 -8.03
C LYS A 2 16.33 0.24 -7.78
N LYS A 3 15.65 -0.66 -7.07
CA LYS A 3 14.26 -0.52 -6.64
C LYS A 3 14.19 -0.68 -5.12
N ALA A 4 13.33 0.09 -4.48
CA ALA A 4 12.95 -0.04 -3.08
C ALA A 4 11.42 -0.12 -2.97
N GLY A 5 10.92 -0.67 -1.87
CA GLY A 5 9.49 -0.85 -1.67
C GLY A 5 9.12 -1.23 -0.24
N ILE A 6 7.82 -1.39 -0.02
CA ILE A 6 7.24 -1.73 1.27
C ILE A 6 6.60 -3.11 1.20
N LEU A 7 6.85 -3.95 2.22
CA LEU A 7 6.08 -5.16 2.49
C LEU A 7 4.96 -4.81 3.46
N MET A 8 3.71 -4.90 3.01
CA MET A 8 2.55 -4.64 3.86
C MET A 8 1.33 -5.45 3.36
N PRO A 9 0.67 -6.23 4.23
CA PRO A 9 -0.56 -6.93 3.87
C PRO A 9 -1.72 -5.94 3.65
N VAL A 10 -2.63 -6.27 2.71
CA VAL A 10 -3.81 -5.43 2.41
C VAL A 10 -4.67 -5.20 3.65
N PHE A 11 -4.85 -6.21 4.50
CA PHE A 11 -5.67 -6.11 5.72
C PHE A 11 -5.13 -5.10 6.75
N SER A 12 -3.87 -4.70 6.64
CA SER A 12 -3.25 -3.69 7.51
C SER A 12 -3.60 -2.25 7.09
N LEU A 13 -4.22 -2.06 5.93
CA LEU A 13 -4.72 -0.75 5.53
C LEU A 13 -5.86 -0.29 6.45
N PRO A 14 -6.05 1.03 6.63
CA PRO A 14 -7.25 1.56 7.27
C PRO A 14 -8.50 1.06 6.56
N GLY A 15 -9.54 0.72 7.32
CA GLY A 15 -10.80 0.24 6.76
C GLY A 15 -11.98 0.56 7.66
N LYS A 16 -13.09 0.98 7.04
CA LYS A 16 -14.34 1.35 7.75
C LYS A 16 -14.89 0.22 8.63
N TYR A 17 -14.61 -1.03 8.26
CA TYR A 17 -15.14 -2.23 8.92
C TYR A 17 -14.10 -2.97 9.76
N GLY A 18 -13.03 -2.28 10.19
CA GLY A 18 -11.98 -2.86 11.04
C GLY A 18 -10.91 -3.67 10.29
N ILE A 19 -11.00 -3.77 8.96
CA ILE A 19 -10.02 -4.45 8.12
C ILE A 19 -9.79 -3.67 6.81
N GLY A 20 -8.52 -3.62 6.39
CA GLY A 20 -8.15 -3.07 5.09
C GLY A 20 -8.64 -3.91 3.92
N THR A 21 -9.06 -3.25 2.84
CA THR A 21 -9.55 -3.90 1.62
C THR A 21 -8.96 -3.24 0.37
N LEU A 22 -9.19 -3.84 -0.79
CA LEU A 22 -8.83 -3.28 -2.10
C LEU A 22 -9.82 -2.16 -2.51
N GLY A 23 -9.84 -1.07 -1.73
CA GLY A 23 -10.70 0.09 -1.93
C GLY A 23 -9.92 1.41 -1.98
N LYS A 24 -10.58 2.51 -1.62
CA LYS A 24 -10.00 3.87 -1.67
C LYS A 24 -8.67 3.98 -0.92
N GLU A 25 -8.54 3.33 0.24
CA GLU A 25 -7.30 3.38 1.03
C GLU A 25 -6.14 2.64 0.36
N ALA A 26 -6.40 1.61 -0.46
CA ALA A 26 -5.36 0.97 -1.26
C ALA A 26 -4.83 1.90 -2.36
N TYR A 27 -5.70 2.66 -3.03
CA TYR A 27 -5.28 3.69 -3.98
C TYR A 27 -4.45 4.78 -3.29
N ARG A 28 -4.93 5.30 -2.15
CA ARG A 28 -4.18 6.30 -1.37
C ARG A 28 -2.80 5.80 -0.94
N PHE A 29 -2.69 4.51 -0.61
CA PHE A 29 -1.40 3.91 -0.28
C PHE A 29 -0.48 3.83 -1.50
N VAL A 30 -1.01 3.47 -2.67
CA VAL A 30 -0.23 3.48 -3.93
C VAL A 30 0.20 4.90 -4.30
N ASP A 31 -0.65 5.90 -4.11
CA ASP A 31 -0.30 7.31 -4.32
C ASP A 31 0.85 7.73 -3.39
N LEU A 32 0.79 7.35 -2.11
CA LEU A 32 1.88 7.57 -1.14
C LEU A 32 3.19 6.89 -1.59
N LEU A 33 3.12 5.65 -2.09
CA LEU A 33 4.31 4.95 -2.61
C LEU A 33 4.91 5.71 -3.81
N CYS A 34 4.07 6.23 -4.70
CA CYS A 34 4.51 7.03 -5.85
C CYS A 34 5.18 8.33 -5.40
N GLU A 35 4.54 9.07 -4.49
CA GLU A 35 5.05 10.35 -3.94
C GLU A 35 6.38 10.17 -3.20
N THR A 36 6.54 9.05 -2.50
CA THR A 36 7.77 8.72 -1.74
C THR A 36 8.83 7.98 -2.56
N GLY A 37 8.60 7.80 -3.87
CA GLY A 37 9.54 7.17 -4.79
C GLY A 37 9.68 5.65 -4.63
N GLN A 38 8.85 5.01 -3.80
CA GLN A 38 8.80 3.55 -3.69
C GLN A 38 8.28 2.95 -4.99
N LYS A 39 8.87 1.83 -5.42
CA LYS A 39 8.60 1.20 -6.71
C LYS A 39 7.95 -0.17 -6.60
N ILE A 40 7.83 -0.69 -5.39
CA ILE A 40 7.29 -2.02 -5.11
C ILE A 40 6.38 -1.93 -3.88
N TRP A 41 5.19 -2.52 -4.00
CA TRP A 41 4.38 -2.95 -2.87
C TRP A 41 4.35 -4.47 -2.87
N GLN A 42 4.92 -5.09 -1.85
CA GLN A 42 4.85 -6.53 -1.64
C GLN A 42 3.73 -6.84 -0.63
N ILE A 43 2.93 -7.85 -0.92
CA ILE A 43 1.77 -8.28 -0.12
C ILE A 43 2.02 -9.72 0.36
N LEU A 44 1.53 -10.07 1.56
CA LEU A 44 1.54 -11.44 2.10
C LEU A 44 0.48 -12.34 1.43
#